data_AF-A0A9Q2EX53-F1
#
_entry.id   AF-A0A9Q2EX53-F1
#
_cell.length_a   1.000
_cell.length_b   1.000
_cell.length_c   1.000
_cell.angle_alpha   90.00
_cell.angle_beta   90.00
_cell.angle_gamma   90.00
#
_symmetry.space_group_name_H-M   'P 1'
#
loop_
_entity.id
_entity.type
_entity.pdbx_description
1 polymer ?
#
loop_
_entity_poly.entity_id
_entity_poly.type
_entity_poly.pdbx_seq_one_letter_code
_entity_poly.pdbx_strand_id
1 'polypeptide(L)'
;MGNSNLKNLLVACDVCISGGFLEFRDLDFYPASGLHVLVIKKIHFGCAGNYSILVPAADWDYVQNLGLRVGEGISVPVKFDFGFDIAHPLIWLSDGREITKK
;
A
#
# COMPACT_ATOMS: atom_id res chain seq x y z
N MET A 1 -26.44 -8.95 1.52
CA MET A 1 -25.92 -9.19 2.88
C MET A 1 -24.80 -10.22 2.85
N GLY A 2 -23.57 -9.82 2.48
CA GLY A 2 -22.46 -10.78 2.37
C GLY A 2 -21.06 -10.16 2.39
N ASN A 3 -20.89 -8.94 2.92
CA ASN A 3 -19.62 -8.21 2.82
C ASN A 3 -19.15 -7.53 4.11
N SER A 4 -19.93 -7.62 5.20
CA SER A 4 -19.56 -7.03 6.50
C SER A 4 -18.40 -7.77 7.17
N ASN A 5 -18.38 -9.10 7.09
CA ASN A 5 -17.36 -9.91 7.77
C ASN A 5 -15.99 -9.78 7.11
N LEU A 6 -15.93 -9.75 5.78
CA LEU A 6 -14.67 -9.53 5.05
C LEU A 6 -14.14 -8.12 5.29
N LYS A 7 -15.01 -7.09 5.20
CA LYS A 7 -14.62 -5.72 5.56
C LYS A 7 -14.07 -5.65 6.99
N ASN A 8 -14.77 -6.23 7.97
CA ASN A 8 -14.33 -6.24 9.37
C ASN A 8 -12.99 -6.95 9.53
N LEU A 9 -12.75 -8.06 8.82
CA LEU A 9 -11.47 -8.76 8.82
C LEU A 9 -10.34 -7.91 8.24
N LEU A 10 -10.56 -7.28 7.08
CA LEU A 10 -9.57 -6.42 6.42
C LEU A 10 -9.23 -5.14 7.20
N VAL A 11 -10.15 -4.69 8.07
CA VAL A 11 -9.92 -3.58 8.99
C VAL A 11 -9.18 -4.03 10.26
N ALA A 12 -9.41 -5.27 10.72
CA ALA A 12 -8.84 -5.78 11.97
C ALA A 12 -7.46 -6.44 11.80
N CYS A 13 -7.04 -6.76 10.57
CA CYS A 13 -5.80 -7.47 10.30
C CYS A 13 -4.92 -6.71 9.31
N ASP A 14 -3.61 -6.79 9.50
CA ASP A 14 -2.65 -6.39 8.47
C ASP A 14 -2.72 -7.40 7.32
N VAL A 15 -2.86 -6.88 6.10
CA VAL A 15 -2.96 -7.68 4.88
C VAL A 15 -1.69 -7.47 4.09
N CYS A 16 -1.03 -8.54 3.65
CA CYS A 16 0.14 -8.41 2.78
C CYS A 16 -0.27 -8.33 1.31
N ILE A 17 0.08 -7.22 0.66
CA ILE A 17 0.00 -7.07 -0.80
C ILE A 17 1.37 -7.35 -1.38
N SER A 18 1.43 -8.25 -2.37
CA SER A 18 2.66 -8.56 -3.10
C SER A 18 2.60 -8.04 -4.54
N GLY A 19 3.75 -7.62 -5.07
CA GLY A 19 3.90 -7.24 -6.47
C GLY A 19 5.29 -6.71 -6.77
N GLY A 20 5.49 -6.13 -7.95
CA GLY A 20 6.76 -5.51 -8.31
C GLY A 20 6.80 -4.05 -7.84
N PHE A 21 7.84 -3.63 -7.12
CA PHE A 21 8.07 -2.22 -6.84
C PHE A 21 8.14 -1.44 -8.15
N LEU A 22 7.38 -0.35 -8.25
CA LEU A 22 7.39 0.50 -9.43
C LEU A 22 8.11 1.82 -9.15
N GLU A 23 7.60 2.59 -8.19
CA GLU A 23 8.13 3.90 -7.88
C GLU A 23 7.65 4.39 -6.52
N PHE A 24 8.35 5.40 -6.03
CA PHE A 24 7.90 6.32 -5.01
C PHE A 24 7.29 7.54 -5.69
N ARG A 25 6.13 7.98 -5.22
CA ARG A 25 5.40 9.13 -5.78
C ARG A 25 4.92 10.06 -4.67
N ASP A 26 5.04 11.37 -4.89
CA ASP A 26 4.46 12.37 -4.00
C ASP A 26 2.97 12.63 -4.30
N LEU A 27 2.21 13.01 -3.28
CA LEU A 27 0.80 13.37 -3.43
C LEU A 27 0.65 14.85 -3.81
N ASP A 28 0.40 15.11 -5.09
CA ASP A 28 0.27 16.48 -5.62
C ASP A 28 -0.89 17.29 -5.04
N PHE A 29 -1.95 16.62 -4.56
CA PHE A 29 -3.16 17.29 -4.07
C PHE A 29 -3.09 17.73 -2.61
N TYR A 30 -2.12 17.23 -1.83
CA TYR A 30 -1.95 17.56 -0.40
C TYR A 30 -0.47 17.65 -0.01
N PRO A 31 0.31 18.58 -0.61
CA PRO A 31 1.76 18.66 -0.38
C PRO A 31 2.13 18.97 1.09
N ALA A 32 1.23 19.62 1.85
CA ALA A 32 1.45 19.93 3.26
C ALA A 32 1.19 18.74 4.20
N SER A 33 0.63 17.63 3.71
CA SER A 33 0.27 16.47 4.54
C SER A 33 1.46 15.58 4.90
N GLY A 34 2.59 15.71 4.20
CA GLY A 34 3.73 14.80 4.32
C GLY A 34 3.40 13.36 3.90
N LEU A 35 2.31 13.15 3.17
CA LEU A 35 1.93 11.83 2.68
C LEU A 35 2.69 11.51 1.39
N HIS A 36 3.26 10.32 1.36
CA HIS A 36 3.94 9.77 0.19
C HIS A 36 3.22 8.52 -0.30
N VAL A 37 3.54 8.07 -1.50
CA VAL A 37 2.94 6.89 -2.12
C VAL A 37 4.00 5.89 -2.54
N LEU A 38 3.82 4.65 -2.10
CA LEU A 38 4.53 3.49 -2.62
C LEU A 38 3.66 2.82 -3.68
N VAL A 39 4.15 2.80 -4.92
CA VAL A 39 3.43 2.20 -6.05
C VAL A 39 3.95 0.79 -6.30
N ILE A 40 3.04 -0.18 -6.26
CA ILE A 40 3.33 -1.60 -6.54
C ILE A 40 2.55 -2.04 -7.77
N LYS A 41 3.24 -2.64 -8.74
CA LYS A 41 2.62 -3.27 -9.90
C LYS A 41 2.03 -4.63 -9.50
N LYS A 42 0.71 -4.76 -9.66
CA LYS A 42 -0.01 -6.03 -9.52
C LYS A 42 -0.12 -6.73 -10.87
N ILE A 43 0.16 -8.02 -10.87
CA ILE A 43 -0.07 -8.90 -12.02
C ILE A 43 -0.97 -10.02 -11.52
N HIS A 44 -2.20 -10.06 -12.00
CA HIS A 44 -3.15 -11.10 -11.63
C HIS A 44 -3.84 -11.65 -12.87
N PHE A 45 -3.63 -12.95 -13.15
CA PHE A 45 -4.21 -13.66 -14.30
C PHE A 45 -4.06 -12.92 -15.65
N GLY A 46 -2.90 -12.32 -15.90
CA GLY A 46 -2.62 -11.57 -17.14
C GLY A 46 -3.09 -10.11 -17.14
N CYS A 47 -3.86 -9.69 -16.14
CA CYS A 47 -4.23 -8.29 -15.93
C CYS A 47 -3.13 -7.57 -15.14
N ALA A 48 -2.64 -6.46 -15.68
CA ALA A 48 -1.69 -5.57 -15.02
C ALA A 48 -2.40 -4.33 -14.46
N GLY A 49 -2.06 -3.93 -13.25
CA GLY A 49 -2.50 -2.67 -12.66
C GLY A 49 -1.54 -2.23 -11.56
N ASN A 50 -1.87 -1.14 -10.89
CA ASN A 50 -1.06 -0.62 -9.79
C ASN A 50 -1.88 -0.56 -8.51
N TYR A 51 -1.23 -0.82 -7.38
CA TYR A 51 -1.68 -0.43 -6.05
C TYR A 51 -0.92 0.82 -5.63
N SER A 52 -1.65 1.82 -5.17
CA SER A 52 -1.10 3.01 -4.52
C SER A 52 -1.24 2.82 -3.02
N ILE A 53 -0.12 2.65 -2.33
CA ILE A 53 -0.08 2.49 -0.88
C ILE A 53 0.36 3.81 -0.27
N LEU A 54 -0.48 4.38 0.58
CA LEU A 54 -0.20 5.62 1.30
C LEU A 54 0.80 5.35 2.41
N VAL A 55 1.89 6.12 2.42
CA VAL A 55 2.96 6.04 3.41
C VAL A 55 2.92 7.32 4.25
N PRO A 56 2.70 7.23 5.57
CA PRO A 56 2.81 8.37 6.46
C PRO A 56 4.22 8.97 6.45
N ALA A 57 4.31 10.30 6.63
CA ALA A 57 5.59 11.03 6.71
C ALA A 57 6.58 10.39 7.70
N ALA A 58 6.07 9.94 8.85
CA ALA A 58 6.88 9.37 9.93
C ALA A 58 7.60 8.07 9.56
N ASP A 59 7.08 7.33 8.56
CA ASP A 59 7.66 6.08 8.08
C ASP A 59 8.40 6.25 6.75
N TRP A 60 8.40 7.46 6.18
CA TRP A 60 8.95 7.68 4.85
C TRP A 60 10.44 7.40 4.75
N ASP A 61 11.22 7.94 5.69
CA ASP A 61 12.66 7.70 5.75
C ASP A 61 12.98 6.22 5.86
N TYR A 62 12.19 5.46 6.62
CA TYR A 62 12.35 4.01 6.72
C TYR A 62 12.15 3.34 5.36
N VAL A 63 11.05 3.65 4.67
CA VAL A 63 10.69 3.03 3.39
C VAL A 63 11.70 3.36 2.29
N GLN A 64 12.20 4.59 2.22
CA GLN A 64 13.23 4.98 1.25
C GLN A 64 14.55 4.23 1.47
N ASN A 65 14.92 4.02 2.74
CA ASN A 65 16.18 3.36 3.11
C ASN A 65 16.17 1.84 2.89
N LEU A 66 15.03 1.24 2.51
CA LEU A 66 14.98 -0.18 2.13
C LEU A 66 15.74 -0.49 0.84
N GLY A 67 16.10 0.52 0.03
CA GLY A 67 16.86 0.33 -1.20
C GLY A 67 16.12 -0.52 -2.22
N LEU A 68 14.82 -0.27 -2.40
CA LEU A 68 13.96 -0.97 -3.35
C LEU A 68 14.36 -0.65 -4.80
N ARG A 69 14.33 -1.64 -5.68
CA ARG A 69 14.67 -1.46 -7.11
C ARG A 69 13.47 -1.69 -8.00
N VAL A 70 13.30 -0.88 -9.04
CA VAL A 70 12.16 -1.00 -9.95
C VAL A 70 12.12 -2.42 -10.54
N GLY A 71 10.96 -3.06 -10.45
CA GLY A 71 10.73 -4.44 -10.85
C GLY A 71 11.06 -5.49 -9.78
N GLU A 72 11.70 -5.11 -8.67
CA GLU A 72 11.97 -6.00 -7.53
C GLU A 72 10.65 -6.48 -6.92
N GLY A 73 10.55 -7.78 -6.66
CA GLY A 73 9.39 -8.33 -5.97
C GLY A 73 9.38 -7.85 -4.53
N ILE A 74 8.27 -7.28 -4.08
CA ILE A 74 8.09 -6.86 -2.69
C ILE A 74 6.76 -7.38 -2.14
N SER A 75 6.71 -7.55 -0.84
CA SER A 75 5.49 -7.78 -0.07
C SER A 75 5.36 -6.67 0.97
N VAL A 76 4.22 -6.00 0.98
CA VAL A 76 3.97 -4.83 1.84
C VAL A 76 2.75 -5.11 2.71
N PRO A 77 2.89 -5.07 4.04
CA PRO A 77 1.76 -5.15 4.95
C PRO A 77 0.98 -3.83 4.91
N VAL A 78 -0.34 -3.92 4.79
CA VAL A 78 -1.22 -2.76 4.63
C VAL A 78 -2.46 -2.86 5.50
N LYS A 79 -3.03 -1.70 5.80
CA LYS A 79 -4.36 -1.53 6.40
C LYS A 79 -5.30 -0.91 5.39
N PHE A 80 -6.53 -1.42 5.32
CA PHE A 80 -7.56 -0.86 4.45
C PHE A 80 -8.45 0.11 5.21
N ASP A 81 -8.56 1.33 4.69
CA ASP A 81 -9.49 2.34 5.20
C ASP A 81 -10.67 2.50 4.22
N PHE A 82 -11.83 2.04 4.68
CA PHE A 82 -13.10 2.11 3.95
C PHE A 82 -13.96 3.32 4.34
N GLY A 83 -13.42 4.26 5.14
CA GLY A 83 -14.14 5.44 5.62
C GLY A 83 -14.39 6.49 4.54
N PHE A 84 -13.52 6.55 3.53
CA PHE A 84 -13.63 7.49 2.41
C PHE A 84 -14.57 6.97 1.31
N ASP A 85 -14.27 5.78 0.77
CA ASP A 85 -15.08 5.10 -0.24
C ASP A 85 -15.04 3.58 0.01
N ILE A 86 -16.21 2.96 0.13
CA ILE A 86 -16.33 1.51 0.35
C ILE A 86 -15.97 0.72 -0.91
N ALA A 87 -16.23 1.26 -2.10
CA ALA A 87 -15.90 0.62 -3.37
C ALA A 87 -14.41 0.77 -3.72
N HIS A 88 -13.79 1.84 -3.25
CA HIS A 88 -12.38 2.18 -3.50
C HIS A 88 -11.67 2.57 -2.20
N PRO A 89 -11.45 1.61 -1.28
CA PRO A 89 -10.81 1.91 -0.01
C PRO A 89 -9.39 2.44 -0.21
N LEU A 90 -8.98 3.32 0.70
CA LEU A 90 -7.59 3.74 0.78
C LEU A 90 -6.76 2.60 1.36
N ILE A 91 -5.55 2.45 0.85
CA ILE A 91 -4.61 1.43 1.29
C ILE A 91 -3.45 2.13 1.97
N TRP A 92 -3.31 1.92 3.26
CA TRP A 92 -2.27 2.52 4.09
C TRP A 92 -1.17 1.50 4.36
N LEU A 93 0.08 1.94 4.38
CA LEU A 93 1.16 1.15 4.95
C LEU A 93 0.79 0.82 6.40
N SER A 94 0.91 -0.45 6.78
CA SER A 94 0.67 -0.81 8.18
C SER A 94 1.84 -0.40 9.06
N ASP A 95 1.60 -0.26 10.35
CA ASP A 95 2.66 0.04 11.34
C ASP A 95 3.68 -1.12 11.46
N GLY A 96 3.37 -2.27 10.86
CA GLY A 96 4.29 -3.38 10.70
C GLY A 96 5.39 -3.01 9.70
N ARG A 97 6.57 -2.66 10.21
CA ARG A 97 7.76 -2.29 9.40
C ARG A 97 8.40 -3.49 8.67
N GLU A 98 7.60 -4.39 8.09
CA GLU A 98 8.06 -5.67 7.54
C GLU A 98 7.97 -5.74 6.00
N ILE A 99 8.18 -4.61 5.31
CA ILE A 99 8.29 -4.62 3.85
C ILE A 99 9.42 -5.58 3.46
N THR A 100 9.04 -6.70 2.86
CA THR A 100 9.95 -7.80 2.56
C THR A 100 10.23 -7.84 1.07
N LYS A 101 11.52 -7.92 0.71
CA LYS A 101 11.97 -8.16 -0.67
C LYS A 101 11.84 -9.65 -1.00
N LYS A 102 11.47 -9.97 -2.23
CA LYS A 102 11.35 -11.34 -2.76
C LYS A 102 12.43 -11.65 -3.78
#